data_AF-A0A3Q2VIE8-F1
#
_entry.id   AF-A0A3Q2VIE8-F1
#
_cell.length_a   1.000
_cell.length_b   1.000
_cell.length_c   1.000
_cell.angle_alpha   90.00
_cell.angle_beta   90.00
_cell.angle_gamma   90.00
#
_symmetry.space_group_name_H-M   'P 1'
#
loop_
_entity.id
_entity.type
_entity.pdbx_description
1 polymer ?
#
loop_
_entity_poly.entity_id
_entity_poly.type
_entity_poly.pdbx_seq_one_letter_code
_entity_poly.pdbx_strand_id
1 'polypeptide(L)'
;ELEASRMILVNKPQKKAQESGSPAFQELKGICMALGMSKPPANITMFQFFSGIEKKLKEALSRVPPNHVGEPLLKKPLGPVHMEKIEAINQALVNEYEVRRKMLLKRLDVTVQSFGWSDRAKTHADKLSKVYPPLRSALANKSKVSVAHLLAARQDFSKILRTSSGKIREKTACAINKVGSSVHAILTVCISFCT
;
A
#
# COMPACT_ATOMS: atom_id res chain seq x y z
N GLU A 1 -8.19 -7.81 3.49
CA GLU A 1 -7.82 -7.66 4.92
C GLU A 1 -6.61 -6.74 5.15
N LEU A 2 -5.50 -6.88 4.41
CA LEU A 2 -4.33 -5.98 4.51
C LEU A 2 -4.70 -4.48 4.36
N GLU A 3 -5.56 -4.17 3.38
CA GLU A 3 -6.06 -2.80 3.14
C GLU A 3 -6.87 -2.25 4.33
N ALA A 4 -7.66 -3.10 4.99
CA ALA A 4 -8.46 -2.72 6.16
C ALA A 4 -7.55 -2.46 7.37
N SER A 5 -6.53 -3.30 7.60
CA SER A 5 -5.52 -3.08 8.64
C SER A 5 -4.71 -1.80 8.39
N ARG A 6 -4.38 -1.49 7.14
CA ARG A 6 -3.71 -0.22 6.76
C ARG A 6 -4.60 1.00 7.00
N MET A 7 -5.90 0.92 6.71
CA MET A 7 -6.87 1.98 7.00
C MET A 7 -7.07 2.22 8.51
N ILE A 8 -7.06 1.17 9.32
CA ILE A 8 -7.15 1.28 10.79
C ILE A 8 -5.93 2.01 11.36
N LEU A 9 -4.74 1.77 10.81
CA LEU A 9 -3.48 2.38 11.27
C LEU A 9 -3.40 3.88 10.96
N VAL A 10 -4.08 4.33 9.89
CA VAL A 10 -4.25 5.75 9.56
C VAL A 10 -5.24 6.44 10.53
N ASN A 11 -6.31 5.75 10.90
CA ASN A 11 -7.32 6.28 11.83
C ASN A 11 -6.89 6.24 13.31
N LYS A 12 -5.99 5.32 13.69
CA LYS A 12 -5.39 5.21 15.03
C LYS A 12 -3.88 5.03 14.91
N PRO A 13 -3.10 6.12 14.82
CA PRO A 13 -1.66 6.02 14.81
C PRO A 13 -1.17 5.41 16.13
N GLN A 14 -0.55 4.23 16.06
CA GLN A 14 0.11 3.65 17.23
C GLN A 14 1.29 4.54 17.64
N LYS A 15 1.39 4.82 18.95
CA LYS A 15 2.58 5.47 19.52
C LYS A 15 3.80 4.61 19.18
N LYS A 16 4.80 5.20 18.52
CA LYS A 16 6.08 4.53 18.27
C LYS A 16 6.71 4.20 19.63
N ALA A 17 6.62 2.94 20.05
CA ALA A 17 7.50 2.44 21.07
C ALA A 17 8.92 2.47 20.52
N GLN A 18 9.90 2.81 21.36
CA GLN A 18 11.30 2.78 21.03
C GLN A 18 11.70 1.30 20.87
N GLU A 19 11.64 0.81 19.63
CA GLU A 19 11.81 -0.61 19.31
C GLU A 19 13.26 -0.92 18.93
N SER A 20 13.97 -1.60 19.83
CA SER A 20 15.32 -2.13 19.59
C SER A 20 15.25 -3.40 18.73
N GLY A 21 15.86 -3.39 17.54
CA GLY A 21 16.01 -4.57 16.68
C GLY A 21 16.05 -4.23 15.19
N SER A 22 16.44 -5.19 14.35
CA SER A 22 16.33 -5.04 12.90
C SER A 22 14.85 -5.05 12.46
N PRO A 23 14.50 -4.46 11.30
CA PRO A 23 13.12 -4.50 10.79
C PRO A 23 12.57 -5.93 10.65
N ALA A 24 13.41 -6.87 10.22
CA ALA A 24 13.04 -8.28 10.11
C ALA A 24 12.69 -8.91 11.47
N PHE A 25 13.41 -8.52 12.53
CA PHE A 25 13.10 -8.97 13.88
C PHE A 25 11.75 -8.45 14.39
N GLN A 26 11.42 -7.19 14.09
CA GLN A 26 10.13 -6.60 14.46
C GLN A 26 8.96 -7.32 13.78
N GLU A 27 9.10 -7.63 12.48
CA GLU A 27 8.10 -8.41 11.73
C GLU A 27 7.91 -9.82 12.32
N LEU A 28 9.00 -10.55 12.60
CA LEU A 28 8.93 -11.87 13.22
C LEU A 28 8.30 -11.84 14.61
N LYS A 29 8.63 -10.82 15.42
CA LYS A 29 8.00 -10.60 16.73
C LYS A 29 6.51 -10.34 16.57
N GLY A 30 6.11 -9.52 15.61
CA GLY A 30 4.72 -9.23 15.28
C GLY A 30 3.93 -10.49 14.91
N ILE A 31 4.51 -11.36 14.07
CA ILE A 31 3.93 -12.66 13.70
C ILE A 31 3.73 -13.54 14.94
N CYS A 32 4.74 -13.65 15.81
CA CYS A 32 4.62 -14.45 17.04
C CYS A 32 3.51 -13.93 17.95
N MET A 33 3.43 -12.61 18.14
CA MET A 33 2.38 -11.99 18.95
C MET A 33 0.99 -12.20 18.36
N ALA A 34 0.84 -12.04 17.03
CA ALA A 34 -0.42 -12.26 16.34
C ALA A 34 -0.91 -13.72 16.42
N LEU A 35 0.03 -14.67 16.38
CA LEU A 35 -0.25 -16.10 16.53
C LEU A 35 -0.39 -16.55 18.01
N GLY A 36 -0.27 -15.63 18.97
CA GLY A 36 -0.34 -15.95 20.40
C GLY A 36 0.79 -16.87 20.89
N MET A 37 1.95 -16.81 20.23
CA MET A 37 3.12 -17.60 20.60
C MET A 37 3.84 -16.96 21.79
N SER A 38 4.29 -17.79 22.73
CA SER A 38 5.19 -17.36 23.80
C SER A 38 6.57 -16.99 23.23
N LYS A 39 7.36 -16.26 24.02
CA LYS A 39 8.74 -15.94 23.67
C LYS A 39 9.51 -17.24 23.32
N PRO A 40 10.22 -17.30 22.17
CA PRO A 40 10.95 -18.49 21.78
C PRO A 40 12.04 -18.84 22.81
N PRO A 41 12.31 -20.13 23.07
CA PRO A 41 13.44 -20.56 23.88
C PRO A 41 14.76 -20.03 23.30
N ALA A 42 15.73 -19.73 24.17
CA ALA A 42 17.03 -19.19 23.74
C ALA A 42 17.85 -20.17 22.85
N ASN A 43 17.53 -21.47 22.91
CA ASN A 43 18.21 -22.56 22.23
C ASN A 43 17.45 -23.11 21.01
N ILE A 44 16.41 -22.43 20.53
CA ILE A 44 15.62 -22.90 19.38
C ILE A 44 16.41 -22.75 18.06
N THR A 45 16.35 -23.76 17.21
CA THR A 45 16.92 -23.65 15.86
C THR A 45 15.98 -22.89 14.92
N MET A 46 16.51 -22.30 13.85
CA MET A 46 15.70 -21.59 12.85
C MET A 46 14.61 -22.48 12.25
N PHE A 47 14.94 -23.75 11.96
CA PHE A 47 13.98 -24.71 11.44
C PHE A 47 12.84 -24.96 12.42
N GLN A 48 13.14 -25.29 13.68
CA GLN A 48 12.13 -25.50 14.72
C GLN A 48 11.25 -24.26 14.94
N PHE A 49 11.85 -23.08 14.87
CA PHE A 49 11.13 -21.81 15.00
C PHE A 49 10.10 -21.64 13.88
N PHE A 50 10.50 -21.78 12.61
CA PHE A 50 9.59 -21.65 11.48
C PHE A 50 8.56 -22.79 11.40
N SER A 51 8.92 -24.02 11.76
CA SER A 51 7.94 -25.11 11.90
C SER A 51 6.89 -24.83 12.97
N GLY A 52 7.29 -24.19 14.08
CA GLY A 52 6.38 -23.74 15.13
C GLY A 52 5.39 -22.68 14.64
N ILE A 53 5.87 -21.70 13.86
CA ILE A 53 5.03 -20.69 13.20
C ILE A 53 4.05 -21.37 12.23
N GLU A 54 4.53 -22.28 11.38
CA GLU A 54 3.69 -22.99 10.41
C GLU A 54 2.57 -23.77 11.10
N LYS A 55 2.89 -24.47 12.19
CA LYS A 55 1.90 -25.20 13.00
C LYS A 55 0.82 -24.26 13.55
N LYS A 56 1.23 -23.16 14.18
CA LYS A 56 0.30 -22.17 14.76
C LYS A 56 -0.55 -21.49 13.68
N LEU A 57 0.01 -21.25 12.50
CA LEU A 57 -0.71 -20.72 11.36
C LEU A 57 -1.78 -21.71 10.88
N LYS A 58 -1.48 -23.01 10.75
CA LYS A 58 -2.46 -24.04 10.41
C LYS A 58 -3.58 -24.15 11.45
N GLU A 59 -3.24 -24.07 12.74
CA GLU A 59 -4.22 -24.04 13.85
C GLU A 59 -5.13 -22.80 13.80
N ALA A 60 -4.60 -21.64 13.38
CA ALA A 60 -5.41 -20.44 13.22
C ALA A 60 -6.33 -20.56 11.99
N LEU A 61 -5.81 -21.09 10.88
CA LEU A 61 -6.56 -21.30 9.64
C LEU A 61 -7.70 -22.32 9.80
N SER A 62 -7.57 -23.32 10.68
CA SER A 62 -8.66 -24.27 10.92
C SER A 62 -9.85 -23.69 11.68
N ARG A 63 -9.69 -22.51 12.30
CA ARG A 63 -10.77 -21.79 13.02
C ARG A 63 -11.59 -20.88 12.11
N VAL A 64 -11.16 -20.68 10.87
CA VAL A 64 -11.84 -19.83 9.89
C VAL A 64 -12.43 -20.67 8.75
N PRO A 65 -13.44 -20.16 8.03
CA PRO A 65 -14.00 -20.87 6.88
C PRO A 65 -12.94 -21.18 5.80
N PRO A 66 -13.07 -22.27 5.03
CA PRO A 66 -12.07 -22.72 4.06
C PRO A 66 -11.67 -21.66 3.02
N ASN A 67 -12.61 -20.79 2.64
CA ASN A 67 -12.41 -19.75 1.63
C ASN A 67 -12.11 -18.36 2.23
N HIS A 68 -11.77 -18.28 3.52
CA HIS A 68 -11.58 -16.99 4.20
C HIS A 68 -10.40 -16.18 3.62
N VAL A 69 -9.27 -16.85 3.36
CA VAL A 69 -8.04 -16.21 2.88
C VAL A 69 -7.95 -16.14 1.34
N GLY A 70 -8.76 -16.96 0.66
CA GLY A 70 -8.74 -17.10 -0.80
C GLY A 70 -7.50 -17.83 -1.33
N GLU A 71 -7.56 -18.17 -2.61
CA GLU A 71 -6.49 -18.91 -3.30
C GLU A 71 -5.29 -18.01 -3.63
N PRO A 72 -4.05 -18.54 -3.53
CA PRO A 72 -2.85 -17.82 -3.94
C PRO A 72 -2.88 -17.47 -5.43
N LEU A 73 -2.33 -16.30 -5.77
CA LEU A 73 -2.18 -15.86 -7.16
C LEU A 73 -1.15 -16.73 -7.90
N LEU A 74 -0.04 -17.06 -7.23
CA LEU A 74 1.01 -17.96 -7.74
C LEU A 74 0.78 -19.37 -7.23
N LYS A 75 0.41 -20.28 -8.14
CA LYS A 75 0.10 -21.69 -7.80
C LYS A 75 1.26 -22.66 -8.06
N LYS A 76 2.18 -22.28 -8.97
CA LYS A 76 3.29 -23.14 -9.36
C LYS A 76 4.46 -22.96 -8.37
N PRO A 77 5.14 -24.05 -7.99
CA PRO A 77 6.35 -23.95 -7.20
C PRO A 77 7.42 -23.18 -7.96
N LEU A 78 8.14 -22.31 -7.26
CA LEU A 78 9.21 -21.50 -7.82
C LEU A 78 10.55 -22.08 -7.38
N GLY A 79 11.39 -22.47 -8.34
CA GLY A 79 12.77 -22.85 -8.08
C GLY A 79 13.70 -21.64 -7.94
N PRO A 80 14.98 -21.86 -7.56
CA PRO A 80 15.95 -20.79 -7.34
C PRO A 80 16.10 -19.83 -8.52
N VAL A 81 16.18 -20.37 -9.74
CA VAL A 81 16.29 -19.59 -10.99
C VAL A 81 15.04 -18.73 -11.23
N HIS A 82 13.86 -19.21 -10.83
CA HIS A 82 12.63 -18.43 -10.97
C HIS A 82 12.59 -17.28 -9.95
N MET A 83 13.06 -17.52 -8.72
CA MET A 83 13.14 -16.49 -7.68
C MET A 83 14.11 -15.37 -8.08
N GLU A 84 15.27 -15.71 -8.65
CA GLU A 84 16.23 -14.73 -9.16
C GLU A 84 15.61 -13.85 -10.26
N LYS A 85 14.89 -14.46 -11.22
CA LYS A 85 14.19 -13.72 -12.28
C LYS A 85 13.11 -12.81 -11.72
N ILE A 86 12.34 -13.27 -10.74
CA ILE A 86 11.29 -12.46 -10.09
C ILE A 86 11.91 -11.26 -9.36
N GLU A 87 13.04 -11.45 -8.67
CA GLU A 87 13.73 -10.35 -7.99
C GLU A 87 14.25 -9.32 -9.01
N ALA A 88 14.81 -9.77 -10.14
CA ALA A 88 15.24 -8.87 -11.21
C ALA A 88 14.07 -8.04 -11.78
N ILE A 89 12.92 -8.67 -12.02
CA ILE A 89 11.69 -7.98 -12.45
C ILE A 89 11.22 -6.99 -11.38
N ASN A 90 11.18 -7.40 -10.11
CA ASN A 90 10.80 -6.54 -8.99
C ASN A 90 11.70 -5.30 -8.92
N GLN A 91 13.02 -5.47 -9.04
CA GLN A 91 13.97 -4.35 -9.03
C GLN A 91 13.75 -3.37 -10.18
N ALA A 92 13.53 -3.88 -11.40
CA ALA A 92 13.21 -3.05 -12.56
C ALA A 92 11.93 -2.24 -12.35
N LEU A 93 10.87 -2.90 -11.86
CA LEU A 93 9.59 -2.24 -11.58
C LEU A 93 9.71 -1.21 -10.46
N VAL A 94 10.41 -1.53 -9.36
CA VAL A 94 10.64 -0.58 -8.26
C VAL A 94 11.29 0.70 -8.79
N ASN A 95 12.35 0.59 -9.59
CA ASN A 95 13.03 1.73 -10.17
C ASN A 95 12.09 2.57 -11.05
N GLU A 96 11.31 1.94 -11.92
CA GLU A 96 10.38 2.61 -12.81
C GLU A 96 9.26 3.33 -12.05
N TYR A 97 8.68 2.68 -11.03
CA TYR A 97 7.65 3.27 -10.19
C TYR A 97 8.18 4.40 -9.32
N GLU A 98 9.44 4.36 -8.89
CA GLU A 98 10.07 5.49 -8.19
C GLU A 98 10.16 6.73 -9.07
N VAL A 99 10.55 6.58 -10.35
CA VAL A 99 10.57 7.68 -11.32
C VAL A 99 9.17 8.25 -11.52
N ARG A 100 8.17 7.39 -11.74
CA ARG A 100 6.76 7.82 -11.88
C ARG A 100 6.27 8.57 -10.65
N ARG A 101 6.58 8.10 -9.44
CA ARG A 101 6.18 8.76 -8.19
C ARG A 101 6.82 10.14 -8.05
N LYS A 102 8.12 10.28 -8.37
CA LYS A 102 8.80 11.58 -8.39
C LYS A 102 8.11 12.57 -9.34
N MET A 103 7.76 12.11 -10.55
CA MET A 103 7.05 12.91 -11.54
C MET A 103 5.66 13.35 -11.04
N LEU A 104 4.87 12.43 -10.47
CA LEU A 104 3.55 12.76 -9.91
C LEU A 104 3.63 13.74 -8.74
N LEU A 105 4.63 13.59 -7.88
CA LEU A 105 4.83 14.51 -6.77
C LEU A 105 5.28 15.90 -7.24
N LYS A 106 6.12 15.96 -8.27
CA LYS A 106 6.48 17.23 -8.89
C LYS A 106 5.27 17.89 -9.57
N ARG A 107 4.41 17.12 -10.23
CA ARG A 107 3.13 17.62 -10.78
C ARG A 107 2.26 18.21 -9.68
N LEU A 108 2.11 17.51 -8.56
CA LEU A 108 1.40 18.02 -7.39
C LEU A 108 1.99 19.34 -6.89
N ASP A 109 3.32 19.42 -6.77
CA ASP A 109 4.02 20.64 -6.36
C ASP A 109 3.68 21.82 -7.30
N VAL A 110 3.77 21.61 -8.61
CA VAL A 110 3.48 22.65 -9.61
C VAL A 110 1.99 23.03 -9.63
N THR A 111 1.08 22.08 -9.44
CA THR A 111 -0.36 22.37 -9.31
C THR A 111 -0.67 23.20 -8.08
N VAL A 112 -0.01 22.97 -6.95
CA VAL A 112 -0.18 23.79 -5.75
C VAL A 112 0.41 25.19 -5.96
N GLN A 113 1.56 25.29 -6.63
CA GLN A 113 2.19 26.56 -6.96
C GLN A 113 1.34 27.42 -7.89
N SER A 114 0.62 26.83 -8.85
CA SER A 114 -0.20 27.59 -9.81
C SER A 114 -1.37 28.31 -9.15
N PHE A 115 -1.84 27.88 -7.97
CA PHE A 115 -2.85 28.64 -7.23
C PHE A 115 -2.37 30.05 -6.87
N GLY A 116 -1.07 30.23 -6.60
CA GLY A 116 -0.48 31.55 -6.31
C GLY A 116 -0.58 32.57 -7.44
N TRP A 117 -0.99 32.16 -8.64
CA TRP A 117 -1.13 33.03 -9.81
C TRP A 117 -2.49 33.74 -9.87
N SER A 118 -3.48 33.24 -9.12
CA SER A 118 -4.81 33.87 -9.05
C SER A 118 -4.91 34.82 -7.85
N ASP A 119 -5.48 36.01 -8.05
CA ASP A 119 -5.62 37.00 -6.97
C ASP A 119 -6.50 36.50 -5.82
N ARG A 120 -7.52 35.71 -6.15
CA ARG A 120 -8.38 35.06 -5.15
C ARG A 120 -7.60 34.13 -4.24
N ALA A 121 -6.74 33.27 -4.78
CA ALA A 121 -6.02 32.30 -3.96
C ALA A 121 -4.79 32.90 -3.24
N LYS A 122 -4.24 34.02 -3.70
CA LYS A 122 -3.20 34.77 -2.97
C LYS A 122 -3.68 35.16 -1.55
N THR A 123 -4.95 35.49 -1.37
CA THR A 123 -5.55 35.77 -0.05
C THR A 123 -5.55 34.57 0.91
N HIS A 124 -5.28 33.36 0.40
CA HIS A 124 -5.22 32.12 1.16
C HIS A 124 -3.83 31.46 1.12
N ALA A 125 -2.82 32.14 0.57
CA ALA A 125 -1.47 31.61 0.42
C ALA A 125 -0.86 31.17 1.77
N ASP A 126 -1.03 31.97 2.82
CA ASP A 126 -0.53 31.67 4.17
C ASP A 126 -1.17 30.43 4.80
N LYS A 127 -2.44 30.15 4.47
CA LYS A 127 -3.12 28.93 4.93
C LYS A 127 -2.57 27.72 4.18
N LEU A 128 -2.40 27.85 2.87
CA LEU A 128 -1.91 26.78 2.00
C LEU A 128 -0.45 26.42 2.33
N SER A 129 0.40 27.41 2.59
CA SER A 129 1.80 27.21 2.96
C SER A 129 1.97 26.50 4.31
N LYS A 130 0.99 26.61 5.22
CA LYS A 130 0.98 25.87 6.49
C LYS A 130 0.53 24.42 6.33
N VAL A 131 -0.43 24.15 5.43
CA VAL A 131 -1.06 22.83 5.31
C VAL A 131 -0.32 21.92 4.32
N TYR A 132 0.19 22.45 3.21
CA TYR A 132 0.75 21.62 2.14
C TYR A 132 2.08 20.94 2.48
N PRO A 133 3.11 21.63 3.03
CA PRO A 133 4.41 21.02 3.31
C PRO A 133 4.37 19.75 4.18
N PRO A 134 3.59 19.67 5.30
CA PRO A 134 3.53 18.44 6.10
C PRO A 134 2.84 17.29 5.36
N LEU A 135 1.83 17.57 4.52
CA LEU A 135 1.21 16.54 3.68
C LEU A 135 2.18 16.05 2.61
N ARG A 136 2.93 16.98 2.01
CA ARG A 136 3.89 16.69 0.95
C ARG A 136 5.08 15.87 1.43
N SER A 137 5.56 16.12 2.65
CA SER A 137 6.68 15.36 3.25
C SER A 137 6.28 13.94 3.66
N ALA A 138 4.99 13.71 3.96
CA ALA A 138 4.46 12.38 4.24
C ALA A 138 4.40 11.47 3.00
N LEU A 139 4.41 12.04 1.79
CA LEU A 139 4.37 11.29 0.55
C LEU A 139 5.77 10.78 0.15
N ALA A 140 5.92 9.45 0.14
CA ALA A 140 7.18 8.80 -0.17
C ALA A 140 7.35 8.48 -1.67
N ASN A 141 8.53 8.78 -2.20
CA ASN A 141 8.91 8.45 -3.58
C ASN A 141 9.16 6.95 -3.77
N LYS A 142 9.61 6.26 -2.72
CA LYS A 142 9.98 4.84 -2.78
C LYS A 142 8.75 3.94 -2.85
N SER A 143 8.83 2.91 -3.69
CA SER A 143 7.86 1.82 -3.66
C SER A 143 8.03 1.00 -2.38
N LYS A 144 6.93 0.55 -1.80
CA LYS A 144 6.92 -0.39 -0.66
C LYS A 144 6.62 -1.83 -1.11
N VAL A 145 6.41 -2.04 -2.41
CA VAL A 145 6.09 -3.36 -2.98
C VAL A 145 7.38 -4.15 -3.12
N SER A 146 7.34 -5.43 -2.75
CA SER A 146 8.46 -6.36 -2.79
C SER A 146 7.96 -7.74 -3.23
N VAL A 147 8.89 -8.67 -3.51
CA VAL A 147 8.55 -10.06 -3.86
C VAL A 147 7.69 -10.74 -2.80
N ALA A 148 7.85 -10.40 -1.51
CA ALA A 148 6.98 -10.90 -0.45
C ALA A 148 5.50 -10.53 -0.66
N HIS A 149 5.22 -9.33 -1.18
CA HIS A 149 3.86 -8.90 -1.50
C HIS A 149 3.26 -9.71 -2.67
N LEU A 150 4.09 -10.10 -3.64
CA LEU A 150 3.68 -10.97 -4.73
C LEU A 150 3.33 -12.38 -4.23
N LEU A 151 4.13 -12.93 -3.32
CA LEU A 151 3.87 -14.25 -2.73
C LEU A 151 2.63 -14.26 -1.82
N ALA A 152 2.38 -13.14 -1.14
CA ALA A 152 1.17 -12.95 -0.33
C ALA A 152 -0.09 -12.68 -1.18
N ALA A 153 0.06 -12.33 -2.46
CA ALA A 153 -1.06 -11.96 -3.30
C ALA A 153 -2.04 -13.12 -3.53
N ARG A 154 -3.32 -12.78 -3.56
CA ARG A 154 -4.44 -13.70 -3.80
C ARG A 154 -5.06 -13.44 -5.16
N GLN A 155 -5.90 -14.37 -5.63
CA GLN A 155 -6.49 -14.28 -6.97
C GLN A 155 -7.35 -13.02 -7.19
N ASP A 156 -7.89 -12.42 -6.15
CA ASP A 156 -8.61 -11.15 -6.23
C ASP A 156 -7.76 -10.00 -6.79
N PHE A 157 -6.44 -9.99 -6.55
CA PHE A 157 -5.51 -9.01 -7.12
C PHE A 157 -5.34 -9.12 -8.64
N SER A 158 -5.74 -10.24 -9.26
CA SER A 158 -5.72 -10.37 -10.73
C SER A 158 -6.85 -9.61 -11.43
N LYS A 159 -7.87 -9.17 -10.67
CA LYS A 159 -9.04 -8.48 -11.21
C LYS A 159 -8.71 -7.01 -11.41
N ILE A 160 -8.52 -6.62 -12.67
CA ILE A 160 -8.35 -5.20 -13.04
C ILE A 160 -9.71 -4.52 -12.93
N LEU A 161 -9.92 -3.74 -11.88
CA LEU A 161 -11.13 -2.96 -11.68
C LEU A 161 -11.03 -1.62 -12.40
N ARG A 162 -12.04 -1.29 -13.21
CA ARG A 162 -12.10 -0.04 -13.95
C ARG A 162 -12.41 1.12 -12.98
N THR A 163 -11.39 1.92 -12.68
CA THR A 163 -11.46 3.05 -11.74
C THR A 163 -12.47 4.13 -12.12
N SER A 164 -12.85 4.22 -13.40
CA SER A 164 -13.86 5.16 -13.92
C SER A 164 -15.31 4.69 -13.80
N SER A 165 -15.57 3.47 -13.30
CA SER A 165 -16.92 2.94 -13.18
C SER A 165 -17.77 3.73 -12.17
N GLY A 166 -19.08 3.87 -12.44
CA GLY A 166 -20.02 4.58 -11.56
C GLY A 166 -19.97 4.09 -10.11
N LYS A 167 -19.91 2.76 -9.90
CA LYS A 167 -19.79 2.12 -8.58
C LYS A 167 -18.52 2.52 -7.80
N ILE A 168 -17.40 2.80 -8.48
CA ILE A 168 -16.16 3.27 -7.82
C ILE A 168 -16.21 4.78 -7.60
N ARG A 169 -16.82 5.53 -8.52
CA ARG A 169 -17.02 6.98 -8.39
C ARG A 169 -17.94 7.34 -7.22
N GLU A 170 -18.99 6.56 -6.99
CA GLU A 170 -19.88 6.70 -5.82
C GLU A 170 -19.09 6.66 -4.50
N LYS A 171 -18.09 5.79 -4.41
CA LYS A 171 -17.22 5.66 -3.22
C LYS A 171 -16.18 6.76 -3.08
N THR A 172 -15.95 7.55 -4.13
CA THR A 172 -15.04 8.71 -4.13
C THR A 172 -15.81 10.02 -4.29
N ALA A 173 -17.13 9.99 -4.06
CA ALA A 173 -17.98 11.16 -4.07
C ALA A 173 -17.58 12.12 -2.94
N CYS A 174 -17.39 13.38 -3.26
CA CYS A 174 -17.16 14.42 -2.28
C CYS A 174 -17.82 15.72 -2.75
N ALA A 175 -17.82 16.76 -1.93
CA ALA A 175 -18.41 18.05 -2.28
C ALA A 175 -17.91 18.60 -3.64
N ILE A 176 -16.68 18.24 -4.01
CA ILE A 176 -16.02 18.62 -5.27
C ILE A 176 -16.30 17.60 -6.39
N ASN A 177 -16.31 16.30 -6.08
CA ASN A 177 -16.58 15.22 -7.03
C ASN A 177 -18.02 14.70 -6.85
N LYS A 178 -19.02 15.45 -7.33
CA LYS A 178 -20.41 15.01 -7.33
C LYS A 178 -20.65 14.04 -8.50
N VAL A 179 -21.11 12.83 -8.20
CA VAL A 179 -21.46 11.83 -9.21
C VAL A 179 -22.87 12.13 -9.72
N GLY A 180 -22.98 13.10 -10.63
CA GLY A 180 -24.21 13.40 -11.33
C GLY A 180 -24.35 12.51 -12.57
N SER A 181 -25.47 11.79 -12.68
CA SER A 181 -25.97 11.27 -13.95
C SER A 181 -26.02 12.44 -14.95
N SER A 182 -25.26 12.34 -16.04
CA SER A 182 -25.07 13.39 -17.06
C SER A 182 -24.21 14.60 -16.66
N VAL A 183 -22.88 14.48 -16.69
CA VAL A 183 -22.01 15.60 -17.09
C VAL A 183 -20.81 15.08 -17.88
N HIS A 184 -20.84 15.29 -19.19
CA HIS A 184 -19.81 14.92 -20.17
C HIS A 184 -18.63 15.92 -20.22
N ALA A 185 -18.44 16.79 -19.22
CA ALA A 185 -17.70 18.05 -19.45
C ALA A 185 -16.48 18.34 -18.54
N ILE A 186 -16.20 17.59 -17.47
CA ILE A 186 -15.12 17.99 -16.52
C ILE A 186 -13.89 17.06 -16.55
N LEU A 187 -14.00 15.85 -17.10
CA LEU A 187 -12.84 14.96 -17.22
C LEU A 187 -11.92 15.30 -18.40
N THR A 188 -12.39 16.07 -19.37
CA THR A 188 -11.64 16.42 -20.59
C THR A 188 -10.41 17.29 -20.27
N VAL A 189 -10.45 18.10 -19.20
CA VAL A 189 -9.33 19.00 -18.88
C VAL A 189 -8.12 18.26 -18.29
N CYS A 190 -8.30 17.13 -17.59
CA CYS A 190 -7.18 16.37 -17.05
C CYS A 190 -6.62 15.31 -18.02
N ILE A 191 -7.41 14.82 -18.97
CA ILE A 191 -6.93 13.86 -19.98
C ILE A 191 -6.16 14.59 -21.10
N SER A 192 -6.53 15.82 -21.45
CA SER A 192 -5.87 16.58 -22.52
C SER A 192 -4.46 17.08 -22.19
N PHE A 193 -3.98 16.90 -20.95
CA PHE A 193 -2.60 17.27 -20.54
C PHE A 193 -1.64 16.07 -20.48
N CYS A 194 -2.09 14.88 -20.90
CA CYS A 194 -1.29 13.65 -20.93
C CYS A 194 -1.15 13.02 -22.33
N THR A 195 -1.48 13.77 -23.38
CA THR A 195 -1.05 13.52 -24.77
C THR A 195 -0.28 14.73 -25.24
#